data_AF-A0A7W7VB84-F1
#
_entry.id   AF-A0A7W7VB84-F1
#
_cell.length_a   1.000
_cell.length_b   1.000
_cell.length_c   1.000
_cell.angle_alpha   90.00
_cell.angle_beta   90.00
_cell.angle_gamma   90.00
#
_symmetry.space_group_name_H-M   'P 1'
#
loop_
_entity.id
_entity.type
_entity.pdbx_description
1 polymer ?
#
loop_
_entity_poly.entity_id
_entity_poly.type
_entity_poly.pdbx_seq_one_letter_code
_entity_poly.pdbx_strand_id
1 'polypeptide(L)'
;MTDTEWAHTRPLLPVPGGLRGRGGRPEAYCHRAMLDAIRYLVDNGIKWRAMPADFPPWDRVYAFFRRWRENALVQEFHHRLRAKVREKLGRDAEPTAGVIDSQSIKADAVVGADSRGFDGGKLVNGRKRHVVVDTLGLLLGVIVTSADVGDRAAA
;
A
#
# COMPACT_ATOMS: atom_id res chain seq x y z
N MET A 1 -6.49 -9.83 12.87
CA MET A 1 -5.22 -10.58 12.80
C MET A 1 -5.10 -11.48 14.02
N THR A 2 -4.63 -12.71 13.86
CA THR A 2 -4.37 -13.63 14.99
C THR A 2 -3.20 -13.16 15.84
N ASP A 3 -3.08 -13.64 17.08
CA ASP A 3 -1.96 -13.29 17.96
C ASP A 3 -0.61 -13.75 17.41
N THR A 4 -0.57 -14.91 16.75
CA THR A 4 0.64 -15.44 16.09
C THR A 4 1.08 -14.55 14.94
N GLU A 5 0.16 -14.15 14.05
CA GLU A 5 0.47 -13.19 13.00
C GLU A 5 0.97 -11.86 13.60
N TRP A 6 0.34 -11.39 14.69
CA TRP A 6 0.74 -10.15 15.34
C TRP A 6 2.15 -10.24 15.93
N ALA A 7 2.52 -11.37 16.54
CA ALA A 7 3.86 -11.59 17.09
C ALA A 7 4.97 -11.47 16.03
N HIS A 8 4.72 -11.93 14.80
CA HIS A 8 5.64 -11.74 13.68
C HIS A 8 5.59 -10.34 13.07
N THR A 9 4.40 -9.72 13.06
CA THR A 9 4.19 -8.41 12.42
C THR A 9 4.72 -7.25 13.25
N ARG A 10 4.50 -7.26 14.56
CA ARG A 10 4.88 -6.21 15.51
C ARG A 10 6.35 -5.78 15.43
N PRO A 11 7.36 -6.67 15.42
CA PRO A 11 8.77 -6.26 15.36
C PRO A 11 9.14 -5.59 14.03
N LEU A 12 8.33 -5.74 12.98
CA LEU A 12 8.58 -5.15 11.67
C LEU A 12 7.98 -3.76 11.52
N LEU A 13 7.17 -3.30 12.47
CA LEU A 13 6.54 -1.98 12.40
C LEU A 13 7.62 -0.90 12.22
N PRO A 14 7.45 0.00 11.24
CA PRO A 14 8.36 1.11 11.04
C PRO A 14 8.28 2.01 12.27
N VAL A 15 9.42 2.52 12.72
CA VAL A 15 9.48 3.40 13.89
C VAL A 15 9.00 4.79 13.44
N PRO A 16 7.83 5.29 13.89
CA PRO A 16 7.38 6.62 13.50
C PRO A 16 8.38 7.66 14.00
N GLY A 17 8.63 8.72 13.21
CA GLY A 17 9.59 9.79 13.55
C GLY A 17 9.38 10.44 14.93
N GLY A 18 8.19 10.33 15.54
CA GLY A 18 7.92 10.79 16.91
C GLY A 18 8.69 10.02 18.01
N LEU A 19 9.16 8.80 17.72
CA LEU A 19 10.07 8.05 18.60
C LEU A 19 11.55 8.42 18.39
N ARG A 20 11.89 9.27 17.40
CA ARG A 20 13.24 9.82 17.20
C ARG A 20 13.50 11.09 18.03
N GLY A 21 12.77 11.29 19.13
CA GLY A 21 13.01 12.39 20.06
C GLY A 21 12.44 13.75 19.65
N ARG A 22 11.67 13.86 18.55
CA ARG A 22 10.87 15.06 18.26
C ARG A 22 9.47 14.85 18.83
N GLY A 23 9.26 15.41 20.02
CA GLY A 23 8.04 15.26 20.81
C GLY A 23 6.75 15.40 20.00
N GLY A 24 5.80 14.51 20.27
CA GLY A 24 4.45 14.51 19.73
C GLY A 24 3.51 13.81 20.70
N ARG A 25 2.20 14.08 20.59
CA ARG A 25 1.18 13.41 21.41
C ARG A 25 1.26 11.90 21.18
N PRO A 26 1.34 11.07 22.24
CA PRO A 26 1.31 9.61 22.11
C PRO A 26 0.12 9.16 21.27
N GLU A 27 0.30 8.12 20.46
CA GLU A 27 -0.80 7.55 19.71
C GLU A 27 -1.83 6.97 20.68
N ALA A 28 -3.08 7.47 20.60
CA ALA A 28 -4.14 7.11 21.53
C ALA A 28 -4.67 5.67 21.34
N TYR A 29 -4.34 5.04 20.21
CA TYR A 29 -4.80 3.70 19.84
C TYR A 29 -3.60 2.78 19.63
N CYS A 30 -3.77 1.51 19.96
CA CYS A 30 -2.73 0.50 19.74
C CYS A 30 -2.53 0.26 18.23
N HIS A 31 -1.28 0.06 17.79
CA HIS A 31 -0.97 -0.19 16.36
C HIS A 31 -1.71 -1.39 15.79
N ARG A 32 -1.93 -2.42 16.61
CA ARG A 32 -2.68 -3.61 16.20
C ARG A 32 -4.11 -3.26 15.76
N ALA A 33 -4.85 -2.53 16.60
CA ALA A 33 -6.23 -2.14 16.27
C ALA A 33 -6.29 -1.27 15.01
N MET A 34 -5.32 -0.37 14.82
CA MET A 34 -5.25 0.47 13.62
C MET A 34 -4.99 -0.37 12.36
N LEU A 35 -4.07 -1.33 12.43
CA LEU A 35 -3.76 -2.23 11.32
C LEU A 35 -4.88 -3.23 11.04
N ASP A 36 -5.55 -3.75 12.07
CA ASP A 36 -6.71 -4.62 11.92
C ASP A 36 -7.88 -3.87 11.25
N ALA A 37 -8.13 -2.62 11.63
CA ALA A 37 -9.14 -1.78 10.96
C ALA A 37 -8.81 -1.53 9.48
N ILE A 38 -7.54 -1.26 9.14
CA ILE A 38 -7.10 -1.11 7.75
C ILE A 38 -7.23 -2.42 6.97
N ARG A 39 -6.82 -3.56 7.57
CA ARG A 39 -6.99 -4.90 6.95
C ARG A 39 -8.46 -5.18 6.68
N TYR A 40 -9.34 -4.91 7.65
CA TYR A 40 -10.78 -5.08 7.47
C TYR A 40 -11.31 -4.23 6.31
N LEU A 41 -10.91 -2.95 6.24
CA LEU A 41 -11.31 -2.06 5.16
C LEU A 41 -10.91 -2.57 3.78
N VAL A 42 -9.67 -3.05 3.63
CA VAL A 42 -9.13 -3.55 2.36
C VAL A 42 -9.78 -4.88 1.96
N ASP A 43 -9.95 -5.80 2.92
CA ASP A 43 -10.53 -7.13 2.71
C ASP A 43 -12.02 -7.05 2.30
N ASN A 44 -12.78 -6.15 2.94
CA ASN A 44 -14.22 -6.03 2.73
C ASN A 44 -14.62 -4.93 1.73
N GLY A 45 -13.66 -4.12 1.26
CA GLY A 45 -13.91 -3.03 0.31
C GLY A 45 -14.85 -1.94 0.82
N ILE A 46 -14.94 -1.75 2.14
CA ILE A 46 -15.87 -0.77 2.73
C ILE A 46 -15.39 0.67 2.54
N LYS A 47 -16.34 1.61 2.54
CA LYS A 47 -16.02 3.05 2.66
C LYS A 47 -15.46 3.33 4.05
N TRP A 48 -14.52 4.28 4.18
CA TRP A 48 -13.96 4.69 5.49
C TRP A 48 -15.06 4.96 6.54
N ARG A 49 -16.08 5.75 6.19
CA ARG A 49 -17.19 6.11 7.10
C ARG A 49 -18.10 4.93 7.49
N ALA A 50 -17.98 3.79 6.82
CA ALA A 50 -18.69 2.55 7.13
C ALA A 50 -17.86 1.62 8.02
N MET A 51 -16.74 2.10 8.59
CA MET A 51 -15.96 1.33 9.56
C MET A 51 -16.87 0.88 10.72
N PRO A 52 -16.86 -0.42 11.07
CA PRO A 52 -17.57 -0.94 12.24
C PRO A 52 -17.18 -0.21 13.53
N ALA A 53 -18.13 -0.12 14.48
CA ALA A 53 -17.99 0.66 15.71
C ALA A 53 -17.08 0.01 16.76
N ASP A 54 -16.75 -1.26 16.60
CA ASP A 54 -15.78 -2.02 17.41
C ASP A 54 -14.31 -1.71 17.02
N PHE A 55 -14.08 -1.07 15.88
CA PHE A 55 -12.78 -0.51 15.52
C PHE A 55 -12.62 0.94 16.04
N PRO A 56 -11.37 1.45 16.12
CA PRO A 56 -11.14 2.87 16.31
C PRO A 56 -11.93 3.72 15.29
N PRO A 57 -12.38 4.94 15.67
CA PRO A 57 -13.15 5.80 14.78
C PRO A 57 -12.46 6.02 13.43
N TRP A 58 -13.24 5.97 12.35
CA TRP A 58 -12.71 5.94 10.98
C TRP A 58 -11.79 7.12 10.65
N ASP A 59 -12.05 8.30 11.21
CA ASP A 59 -11.27 9.52 11.00
C ASP A 59 -9.87 9.39 11.62
N ARG A 60 -9.76 8.68 12.75
CA ARG A 60 -8.49 8.36 13.41
C ARG A 60 -7.71 7.31 12.64
N VAL A 61 -8.38 6.25 12.16
CA VAL A 61 -7.77 5.21 11.32
C VAL A 61 -7.24 5.83 10.02
N TYR A 62 -8.05 6.66 9.36
CA TYR A 62 -7.66 7.37 8.15
C TYR A 62 -6.48 8.32 8.41
N ALA A 63 -6.53 9.10 9.50
CA ALA A 63 -5.43 10.01 9.86
C ALA A 63 -4.11 9.25 10.10
N PHE A 64 -4.16 8.07 10.72
CA PHE A 64 -3.00 7.19 10.90
C PHE A 64 -2.45 6.68 9.57
N PHE A 65 -3.32 6.08 8.73
CA PHE A 65 -2.93 5.60 7.41
C PHE A 65 -2.33 6.71 6.56
N ARG A 66 -2.98 7.88 6.53
CA ARG A 66 -2.51 9.05 5.78
C ARG A 66 -1.11 9.48 6.22
N ARG A 67 -0.87 9.61 7.54
CA ARG A 67 0.46 9.95 8.08
C ARG A 67 1.51 8.94 7.64
N TRP A 68 1.20 7.64 7.74
CA TRP A 68 2.13 6.57 7.34
C TRP A 68 2.44 6.62 5.85
N ARG A 69 1.42 6.82 5.01
CA ARG A 69 1.57 6.95 3.56
C ARG A 69 2.44 8.14 3.19
N GLU A 70 2.19 9.31 3.78
CA GLU A 70 2.93 10.56 3.52
C GLU A 70 4.40 10.47 3.95
N ASN A 71 4.73 9.61 4.92
CA ASN A 71 6.11 9.39 5.38
C ASN A 71 6.71 8.09 4.83
N ALA A 72 6.14 7.50 3.78
CA ALA A 72 6.56 6.23 3.16
C ALA A 72 6.64 5.02 4.12
N LEU A 73 6.04 5.11 5.32
CA LEU A 73 6.07 4.05 6.34
C LEU A 73 5.24 2.83 5.91
N VAL A 74 4.18 3.01 5.12
CA VAL A 74 3.43 1.88 4.54
C VAL A 74 4.34 1.06 3.62
N GLN A 75 5.11 1.74 2.76
CA GLN A 75 6.04 1.09 1.83
C GLN A 75 7.18 0.40 2.59
N GLU A 76 7.77 1.09 3.58
CA GLU A 76 8.81 0.51 4.44
C GLU A 76 8.31 -0.74 5.18
N PHE A 77 7.12 -0.68 5.77
CA PHE A 77 6.51 -1.81 6.46
C PHE A 77 6.28 -2.99 5.51
N HIS A 78 5.76 -2.72 4.31
CA HIS A 78 5.58 -3.71 3.27
C HIS A 78 6.92 -4.36 2.84
N HIS A 79 7.98 -3.57 2.67
CA HIS A 79 9.31 -4.08 2.33
C HIS A 79 9.86 -5.01 3.41
N ARG A 80 9.73 -4.64 4.69
CA ARG A 80 10.17 -5.48 5.82
C ARG A 80 9.41 -6.80 5.87
N LEU A 81 8.09 -6.78 5.63
CA LEU A 81 7.27 -7.99 5.54
C LEU A 81 7.68 -8.87 4.36
N ARG A 82 7.85 -8.27 3.17
CA ARG A 82 8.32 -8.97 1.97
C ARG A 82 9.66 -9.66 2.20
N ALA A 83 10.64 -8.94 2.76
CA ALA A 83 11.95 -9.50 3.09
C ALA A 83 11.84 -10.74 3.98
N LYS A 84 11.00 -10.70 5.02
CA LYS A 84 10.78 -11.86 5.90
C LYS A 84 10.13 -13.05 5.20
N VAL A 85 9.19 -12.81 4.30
CA VAL A 85 8.60 -13.88 3.47
C VAL A 85 9.67 -14.51 2.58
N ARG A 86 10.53 -13.70 1.94
CA ARG A 86 11.61 -14.18 1.08
C ARG A 86 12.65 -15.01 1.84
N GLU A 87 13.13 -14.51 2.98
CA GLU A 87 14.07 -15.21 3.85
C GLU A 87 13.51 -16.56 4.31
N LYS A 88 12.23 -16.61 4.69
CA LYS A 88 11.55 -17.85 5.09
C LYS A 88 11.49 -18.89 3.96
N LEU A 89 11.48 -18.44 2.71
CA LEU A 89 11.49 -19.29 1.52
C LEU A 89 12.91 -19.59 1.00
N GLY A 90 13.95 -19.27 1.78
CA GLY A 90 15.35 -19.52 1.41
C GLY A 90 15.86 -18.63 0.28
N ARG A 91 15.28 -17.43 0.13
CA ARG A 91 15.72 -16.42 -0.86
C ARG A 91 16.34 -15.22 -0.16
N ASP A 92 17.20 -14.49 -0.89
CA ASP A 92 17.71 -13.20 -0.45
C ASP A 92 16.59 -12.20 -0.20
N ALA A 93 16.74 -11.36 0.83
CA ALA A 93 15.75 -10.36 1.23
C ALA A 93 15.41 -9.39 0.07
N GLU A 94 16.41 -8.98 -0.71
CA GLU A 94 16.20 -8.19 -1.92
C GLU A 94 16.09 -9.10 -3.15
N PRO A 95 15.12 -8.86 -4.04
CA PRO A 95 14.98 -9.62 -5.28
C PRO A 95 16.03 -9.20 -6.31
N THR A 96 16.45 -10.15 -7.14
CA THR A 96 17.37 -9.90 -8.26
C THR A 96 16.68 -9.42 -9.53
N ALA A 97 15.36 -9.65 -9.64
CA ALA A 97 14.56 -9.29 -10.80
C ALA A 97 13.13 -8.92 -10.38
N GLY A 98 12.53 -8.02 -11.15
CA GLY A 98 11.12 -7.64 -11.06
C GLY A 98 10.40 -7.86 -12.39
N VAL A 99 9.16 -8.31 -12.32
CA VAL A 99 8.23 -8.42 -13.47
C VAL A 99 7.24 -7.27 -13.35
N ILE A 100 7.15 -6.46 -14.40
CA ILE A 100 6.20 -5.35 -14.52
C ILE A 100 5.10 -5.71 -15.50
N ASP A 101 3.86 -5.47 -15.11
CA ASP A 101 2.71 -5.49 -16.00
C ASP A 101 1.78 -4.32 -15.67
N SER A 102 0.95 -3.95 -16.65
CA SER A 102 0.04 -2.83 -16.49
C SER A 102 -1.38 -3.06 -16.99
N GLN A 103 -2.31 -2.48 -16.23
CA GLN A 103 -3.72 -2.49 -16.56
C GLN A 103 -4.25 -1.08 -16.78
N SER A 104 -4.84 -0.87 -17.96
CA SER A 104 -5.55 0.36 -18.30
C SER A 104 -6.98 0.30 -17.81
N ILE A 105 -7.42 1.35 -17.14
CA ILE A 105 -8.74 1.48 -16.52
C ILE A 105 -9.39 2.73 -17.10
N LYS A 106 -10.62 2.57 -17.60
CA LYS A 106 -11.41 3.68 -18.13
C LYS A 106 -11.64 4.71 -17.02
N ALA A 107 -11.31 5.96 -17.32
CA ALA A 107 -11.57 7.05 -16.40
C ALA A 107 -13.06 7.43 -16.40
N ASP A 108 -13.56 7.81 -15.24
CA ASP A 108 -14.86 8.48 -15.12
C ASP A 108 -14.77 9.91 -15.69
N ALA A 109 -15.92 10.50 -16.05
CA ALA A 109 -16.01 11.85 -16.60
C ALA A 109 -15.43 12.93 -15.67
N VAL A 110 -15.40 12.69 -14.35
CA VAL A 110 -14.84 13.64 -13.37
C VAL A 110 -13.32 13.61 -13.27
N VAL A 111 -12.63 12.65 -13.91
CA VAL A 111 -11.17 12.58 -13.89
C VAL A 111 -10.59 13.59 -14.88
N GLY A 112 -9.78 14.51 -14.36
CA GLY A 112 -9.14 15.57 -15.13
C GLY A 112 -8.32 15.05 -16.33
N ALA A 113 -8.38 15.80 -17.44
CA ALA A 113 -7.65 15.48 -18.67
C ALA A 113 -6.12 15.50 -18.48
N ASP A 114 -5.63 16.24 -17.48
CA ASP A 114 -4.23 16.33 -17.05
C ASP A 114 -3.66 15.02 -16.48
N SER A 115 -4.53 14.08 -16.12
CA SER A 115 -4.17 12.85 -15.42
C SER A 115 -4.76 11.59 -16.06
N ARG A 116 -5.22 11.69 -17.31
CA ARG A 116 -5.70 10.55 -18.13
C ARG A 116 -5.12 10.63 -19.54
N GLY A 117 -5.04 9.49 -20.20
CA GLY A 117 -4.52 9.37 -21.57
C GLY A 117 -5.22 8.26 -22.34
N PHE A 118 -4.87 8.07 -23.61
CA PHE A 118 -5.49 7.06 -24.46
C PHE A 118 -4.53 5.90 -24.74
N ASP A 119 -4.90 4.71 -24.26
CA ASP A 119 -4.27 3.45 -24.61
C ASP A 119 -4.87 2.93 -25.91
N GLY A 120 -4.14 3.08 -27.02
CA GLY A 120 -4.58 2.61 -28.33
C GLY A 120 -4.65 1.08 -28.46
N GLY A 121 -3.88 0.33 -27.67
CA GLY A 121 -3.92 -1.13 -27.67
C GLY A 121 -5.16 -1.71 -27.01
N LYS A 122 -5.69 -1.01 -25.99
CA LYS A 122 -6.90 -1.41 -25.26
C LYS A 122 -8.13 -0.56 -25.60
N LEU A 123 -7.96 0.47 -26.43
CA LEU A 123 -8.96 1.50 -26.73
C LEU A 123 -9.57 2.13 -25.45
N VAL A 124 -8.71 2.37 -24.45
CA VAL A 124 -9.12 2.91 -23.14
C VAL A 124 -8.63 4.34 -22.99
N ASN A 125 -9.58 5.27 -22.79
CA ASN A 125 -9.26 6.60 -22.28
C ASN A 125 -9.32 6.58 -20.75
N GLY A 126 -8.18 6.69 -20.09
CA GLY A 126 -8.14 6.71 -18.64
C GLY A 126 -6.74 6.67 -18.05
N ARG A 127 -6.58 5.90 -16.98
CA ARG A 127 -5.32 5.73 -16.25
C ARG A 127 -4.81 4.32 -16.39
N LYS A 128 -3.53 4.12 -16.15
CA LYS A 128 -2.91 2.81 -16.13
C LYS A 128 -2.25 2.58 -14.77
N ARG A 129 -2.50 1.41 -14.20
CA ARG A 129 -1.81 0.94 -13.00
C ARG A 129 -0.71 0.01 -13.44
N HIS A 130 0.53 0.37 -13.15
CA HIS A 130 1.69 -0.50 -13.33
C HIS A 130 1.99 -1.16 -11.99
N VAL A 131 2.14 -2.48 -12.01
CA VAL A 131 2.43 -3.29 -10.84
C VAL A 131 3.73 -4.01 -11.10
N VAL A 132 4.69 -3.83 -10.18
CA VAL A 132 5.96 -4.56 -10.21
C VAL A 132 5.93 -5.58 -9.09
N VAL A 133 6.21 -6.84 -9.42
CA VAL A 133 6.34 -7.95 -8.47
C VAL A 133 7.71 -8.62 -8.62
N ASP A 134 8.19 -9.30 -7.59
CA ASP A 134 9.38 -10.14 -7.70
C ASP A 134 9.06 -11.52 -8.32
N THR A 135 10.09 -12.36 -8.41
CA THR A 135 9.99 -13.74 -8.93
C THR A 135 9.14 -14.69 -8.09
N LEU A 136 8.74 -14.29 -6.88
CA LEU A 136 7.80 -15.02 -6.02
C LEU A 136 6.37 -14.44 -6.10
N GLY A 137 6.15 -13.42 -6.92
CA GLY A 137 4.89 -12.69 -7.01
C GLY A 137 4.66 -11.68 -5.88
N LEU A 138 5.68 -11.36 -5.08
CA LEU A 138 5.57 -10.39 -3.98
C LEU A 138 5.71 -8.97 -4.52
N LEU A 139 4.85 -8.06 -4.06
CA LEU A 139 4.77 -6.70 -4.56
C LEU A 139 6.05 -5.89 -4.29
N LEU A 140 6.56 -5.22 -5.32
CA LEU A 140 7.70 -4.30 -5.25
C LEU A 140 7.27 -2.85 -5.33
N GLY A 141 6.30 -2.55 -6.19
CA GLY A 141 5.79 -1.20 -6.35
C GLY A 141 4.49 -1.17 -7.14
N VAL A 142 3.73 -0.09 -6.93
CA VAL A 142 2.56 0.25 -7.74
C VAL A 142 2.67 1.73 -8.10
N ILE A 143 2.55 2.03 -9.38
CA ILE A 143 2.48 3.41 -9.87
C ILE A 143 1.25 3.55 -10.77
N VAL A 144 0.59 4.71 -10.69
CA VAL A 144 -0.56 5.04 -11.53
C VAL A 144 -0.18 6.22 -12.41
N THR A 145 -0.37 6.05 -13.71
CA THR A 145 0.00 7.00 -14.76
C THR A 145 -1.20 7.25 -15.69
N SER A 146 -1.06 8.15 -16.66
CA SER A 146 -2.00 8.25 -17.77
C SER A 146 -1.92 6.99 -18.66
N ALA A 147 -3.03 6.60 -19.30
CA ALA A 147 -3.08 5.29 -19.96
C ALA A 147 -2.19 5.14 -21.21
N ASP A 148 -1.69 6.24 -21.76
CA ASP A 148 -0.72 6.29 -22.87
C ASP A 148 0.72 5.97 -22.42
N VAL A 149 1.02 5.95 -21.11
CA VAL A 149 2.35 5.59 -20.60
C VAL A 149 2.58 4.09 -20.74
N GLY A 150 3.71 3.69 -21.33
CA GLY A 150 4.14 2.29 -21.44
C GLY A 150 4.99 1.82 -20.26
N ASP A 151 5.07 0.51 -20.03
CA ASP A 151 5.78 -0.08 -18.88
C ASP A 151 7.26 0.32 -18.82
N ARG A 152 7.94 0.44 -19.96
CA ARG A 152 9.34 0.89 -20.04
C ARG A 152 9.55 2.30 -19.46
N ALA A 153 8.57 3.19 -19.60
CA ALA A 153 8.66 4.55 -19.08
C ALA A 153 8.22 4.64 -17.61
N ALA A 154 7.47 3.65 -17.12
CA ALA A 154 6.99 3.58 -15.75
C ALA A 154 7.94 2.85 -14.78
N ALA A 155 8.80 1.97 -15.32
CA ALA A 155 9.87 1.27 -14.59
C ALA A 155 11.07 2.19 -14.30
#